data_AF-A0A0S7XJW2-F1
#
_entry.id   AF-A0A0S7XJW2-F1
#
_cell.length_a   1.000
_cell.length_b   1.000
_cell.length_c   1.000
_cell.angle_alpha   90.00
_cell.angle_beta   90.00
_cell.angle_gamma   90.00
#
_symmetry.space_group_name_H-M   'P 1'
#
loop_
_entity.id
_entity.type
_entity.pdbx_description
1 polymer ?
#
loop_
_entity_poly.entity_id
_entity_poly.type
_entity_poly.pdbx_seq_one_letter_code
_entity_poly.pdbx_strand_id
1 'polypeptide(L)'
;MVRTSCALAAFADRVYLLVGKTDPDEGRLLRYYGVSAKSNFIMVQLPILRRRRKAGFSWSGVYNLFALWWLWRMRKRIDFISLRSDELANFLLKFRWVLEIPIIYEIHQLPRLYGPEGKSFPGRPGRGASEIVPQKQAPADN
;
A
#
# COMPACT_ATOMS: atom_id res chain seq x y z
N MET A 1 5.27 -0.39 2.61
CA MET A 1 5.29 -1.75 3.17
C MET A 1 6.59 -2.13 3.85
N VAL A 2 7.78 -1.73 3.35
CA VAL A 2 9.07 -2.12 3.96
C VAL A 2 9.15 -1.91 5.47
N ARG A 3 8.85 -0.70 5.98
CA ARG A 3 8.83 -0.41 7.43
C ARG A 3 7.90 -1.33 8.22
N THR A 4 6.66 -1.50 7.73
CA THR A 4 5.65 -2.38 8.35
C THR A 4 6.14 -3.83 8.40
N SER A 5 6.69 -4.34 7.30
CA SER A 5 7.21 -5.71 7.24
C SER A 5 8.42 -5.92 8.16
N CYS A 6 9.32 -4.94 8.27
CA CYS A 6 10.42 -4.97 9.25
C CYS A 6 9.92 -4.90 10.70
N ALA A 7 8.85 -4.15 10.98
CA ALA A 7 8.22 -4.12 12.29
C ALA A 7 7.57 -5.46 12.62
N LEU A 8 6.83 -6.07 11.68
CA LEU A 8 6.24 -7.41 11.82
C LEU A 8 7.29 -8.48 12.08
N ALA A 9 8.47 -8.35 11.48
CA ALA A 9 9.60 -9.24 11.75
C ALA A 9 10.14 -9.12 13.19
N ALA A 10 9.64 -8.22 14.04
CA ALA A 10 9.91 -8.29 15.49
C ALA A 10 9.07 -9.35 16.22
N PHE A 11 7.93 -9.75 15.63
CA PHE A 11 6.91 -10.55 16.31
C PHE A 11 6.56 -11.85 15.57
N ALA A 12 6.96 -11.99 14.31
CA ALA A 12 6.70 -13.17 13.50
C ALA A 12 7.96 -14.02 13.31
N ASP A 13 7.80 -15.34 13.22
CA ASP A 13 8.90 -16.27 12.94
C ASP A 13 9.57 -15.98 11.59
N ARG A 14 8.78 -15.56 10.60
CA ARG A 14 9.28 -15.22 9.27
C ARG A 14 8.36 -14.26 8.54
N VAL A 15 8.94 -13.24 7.90
CA VAL A 15 8.22 -12.26 7.09
C VAL A 15 8.80 -12.23 5.69
N TYR A 16 7.97 -12.53 4.70
CA TYR A 16 8.31 -12.40 3.29
C TYR A 16 7.73 -11.11 2.74
N LEU A 17 8.58 -10.27 2.15
CA LEU A 17 8.14 -9.09 1.41
C LEU A 17 8.35 -9.33 -0.08
N LEU A 18 7.24 -9.53 -0.80
CA LEU A 18 7.24 -9.66 -2.26
C LEU A 18 7.32 -8.26 -2.87
N VAL A 19 8.33 -8.04 -3.71
CA VAL A 19 8.56 -6.78 -4.43
C VAL A 19 8.88 -7.04 -5.88
N GLY A 20 8.61 -6.06 -6.74
CA GLY A 20 9.12 -6.08 -8.10
C GLY A 20 10.64 -5.92 -8.13
N LYS A 21 11.31 -6.72 -8.97
CA LYS A 21 12.75 -6.66 -9.20
C LYS A 21 13.12 -5.32 -9.83
N THR A 22 13.65 -4.42 -9.02
CA THR A 22 13.93 -3.03 -9.40
C THR A 22 15.38 -2.61 -9.16
N ASP A 23 16.03 -3.15 -8.11
CA ASP A 23 17.41 -2.89 -7.73
C ASP A 23 18.04 -4.21 -7.22
N PRO A 24 19.28 -4.57 -7.62
CA PRO A 24 19.97 -5.74 -7.10
C PRO A 24 20.40 -5.62 -5.63
N ASP A 25 20.51 -4.40 -5.05
CA ASP A 25 20.98 -4.21 -3.67
C ASP A 25 19.81 -4.04 -2.67
N GLU A 26 19.48 -5.13 -1.96
CA GLU A 26 18.50 -5.11 -0.85
C GLU A 26 18.92 -4.15 0.28
N GLY A 27 20.21 -4.07 0.61
CA GLY A 27 20.74 -3.22 1.66
C GLY A 27 20.56 -1.73 1.36
N ARG A 28 20.62 -1.34 0.08
CA ARG A 28 20.27 0.01 -0.35
C ARG A 28 18.80 0.34 -0.09
N LEU A 29 17.89 -0.59 -0.35
CA LEU A 29 16.46 -0.37 -0.11
C LEU A 29 16.17 -0.20 1.38
N LEU A 30 16.75 -1.07 2.22
CA LEU A 30 16.57 -1.00 3.68
C LEU A 30 17.10 0.33 4.25
N ARG A 31 18.29 0.77 3.80
CA ARG A 31 18.87 2.08 4.15
C ARG A 31 17.98 3.24 3.74
N TYR A 32 17.43 3.21 2.52
CA TYR A 32 16.50 4.24 2.05
C TYR A 32 15.27 4.39 2.96
N TYR A 33 14.75 3.28 3.50
CA TYR A 33 13.62 3.32 4.43
C TYR A 33 14.01 3.58 5.89
N GLY A 34 15.31 3.67 6.21
CA GLY A 34 15.83 3.85 7.57
C GLY A 34 15.60 2.63 8.45
N VAL A 35 15.64 1.42 7.88
CA VAL A 35 15.44 0.16 8.60
C VAL A 35 16.67 -0.73 8.48
N SER A 36 16.93 -1.51 9.53
CA SER A 36 17.99 -2.51 9.55
C SER A 36 17.46 -3.87 9.11
N ALA A 37 18.31 -4.65 8.42
CA ALA A 37 17.98 -6.02 8.08
C ALA A 37 17.74 -6.86 9.34
N LYS A 38 16.72 -7.73 9.31
CA LYS A 38 16.46 -8.73 10.34
C LYS A 38 16.61 -10.12 9.75
N SER A 39 17.13 -11.07 10.52
CA SER A 39 17.41 -12.44 10.04
C SER A 39 16.17 -13.21 9.59
N ASN A 40 14.99 -12.84 10.10
CA ASN A 40 13.69 -13.42 9.76
C ASN A 40 12.90 -12.59 8.72
N PHE A 41 13.47 -11.50 8.21
CA PHE A 41 12.89 -10.70 7.13
C PHE A 41 13.54 -11.09 5.80
N ILE A 42 12.72 -11.48 4.82
CA ILE A 42 13.19 -11.95 3.51
C ILE A 42 12.50 -11.15 2.42
N MET A 43 13.29 -10.45 1.60
CA MET A 43 12.79 -9.77 0.42
C MET A 43 12.79 -10.71 -0.80
N VAL A 44 11.61 -10.99 -1.34
CA VAL A 44 11.44 -11.83 -2.53
C VAL A 44 11.24 -10.92 -3.73
N GLN A 45 12.28 -10.82 -4.58
CA GLN A 45 12.21 -10.03 -5.81
C GLN A 45 11.58 -10.83 -6.94
N LEU A 46 10.39 -10.43 -7.35
CA LEU A 46 9.64 -11.02 -8.46
C LEU A 46 9.88 -10.26 -9.75
N PRO A 47 9.89 -10.94 -10.91
CA PRO A 47 10.10 -10.28 -12.18
C PRO A 47 8.98 -9.26 -12.45
N ILE A 48 9.39 -8.09 -12.93
CA ILE A 48 8.50 -7.06 -13.46
C ILE A 48 8.93 -6.78 -14.90
N LEU A 49 7.97 -6.61 -15.81
CA LEU A 49 8.29 -6.06 -17.13
C LEU A 49 8.19 -4.53 -17.06
N ARG A 50 9.34 -3.87 -17.19
CA ARG A 50 9.41 -2.40 -17.29
C ARG A 50 9.19 -1.97 -18.73
N ARG A 51 8.48 -0.85 -18.89
CA ARG A 51 8.10 -0.22 -20.16
C ARG A 51 9.31 0.00 -21.08
N ARG A 52 9.39 -0.70 -22.22
CA ARG A 52 10.09 -0.19 -23.43
C ARG A 52 9.06 0.43 -24.36
N ARG A 53 8.75 1.71 -24.13
CA ARG A 53 8.07 2.73 -24.97
C ARG A 53 6.90 2.40 -25.95
N LYS A 54 6.47 1.17 -26.26
CA LYS A 54 5.62 0.94 -27.45
C LYS A 54 4.33 0.10 -27.37
N ALA A 55 3.85 -0.39 -26.22
CA ALA A 55 2.55 -1.09 -26.21
C ALA A 55 1.74 -0.92 -24.92
N GLY A 56 0.44 -0.59 -25.08
CA GLY A 56 -0.56 -0.30 -24.03
C GLY A 56 -1.14 -1.52 -23.31
N PHE A 57 -0.35 -2.58 -23.10
CA PHE A 57 -0.76 -3.68 -22.22
C PHE A 57 -0.52 -3.30 -20.75
N SER A 58 -1.43 -3.69 -19.85
CA SER A 58 -1.24 -3.54 -18.40
C SER A 58 -0.20 -4.57 -17.92
N TRP A 59 1.07 -4.15 -17.84
CA TRP A 59 2.22 -5.01 -17.55
C TRP A 59 2.34 -5.46 -16.08
N SER A 60 1.42 -5.05 -15.19
CA SER A 60 1.33 -5.59 -13.82
C SER A 60 0.96 -7.07 -13.79
N GLY A 61 0.42 -7.61 -14.89
CA GLY A 61 0.07 -9.03 -15.03
C GLY A 61 1.24 -10.00 -14.81
N VAL A 62 2.46 -9.65 -15.23
CA VAL A 62 3.63 -10.52 -15.03
C VAL A 62 3.95 -10.65 -13.54
N TYR A 63 4.05 -9.52 -12.86
CA TYR A 63 4.26 -9.50 -11.42
C TYR A 63 3.17 -10.28 -10.67
N ASN A 64 1.91 -10.03 -11.03
CA ASN A 64 0.75 -10.69 -10.42
C ASN A 64 0.80 -12.22 -10.60
N LEU A 65 1.16 -12.69 -11.80
CA LEU A 65 1.26 -14.12 -12.09
C LEU A 65 2.38 -14.79 -11.28
N PHE A 66 3.55 -14.16 -11.21
CA PHE A 66 4.67 -14.67 -10.42
C PHE A 66 4.39 -14.61 -8.91
N ALA A 67 3.66 -13.58 -8.45
CA ALA A 67 3.21 -13.49 -7.06
C ALA A 67 2.25 -14.64 -6.73
N LEU A 68 1.25 -14.90 -7.59
CA LEU A 68 0.33 -16.02 -7.42
C LEU A 68 1.05 -17.36 -7.42
N TRP A 69 1.96 -17.59 -8.37
CA TRP A 69 2.75 -18.82 -8.43
C TRP A 69 3.58 -19.04 -7.17
N TRP A 70 4.27 -18.00 -6.69
CA TRP A 70 5.07 -18.07 -5.48
C TRP A 70 4.20 -18.35 -4.24
N LEU A 71 3.08 -17.62 -4.09
CA LEU A 71 2.12 -17.82 -3.00
C LEU A 71 1.53 -19.24 -3.02
N TRP A 72 1.15 -19.74 -4.19
CA TRP A 72 0.62 -21.09 -4.34
C TRP A 72 1.63 -22.16 -3.92
N ARG A 73 2.92 -21.98 -4.26
CA ARG A 73 4.01 -22.88 -3.82
C ARG A 73 4.24 -22.82 -2.31
N MET A 74 4.03 -21.65 -1.71
CA MET A 74 4.29 -21.41 -0.29
C MET A 74 3.05 -21.57 0.59
N ARG A 75 1.88 -21.93 0.03
CA ARG A 75 0.59 -21.83 0.72
C ARG A 75 0.46 -22.59 2.04
N LYS A 76 1.19 -23.68 2.22
CA LYS A 76 1.21 -24.46 3.48
C LYS A 76 2.21 -23.94 4.52
N ARG A 77 2.93 -22.84 4.21
CA ARG A 77 3.95 -22.20 5.05
C ARG A 77 3.65 -20.72 5.34
N ILE A 78 2.46 -20.26 4.96
CA ILE A 78 2.04 -18.86 5.10
C ILE A 78 0.74 -18.86 5.90
N ASP A 79 0.76 -18.20 7.05
CA ASP A 79 -0.42 -18.09 7.91
C ASP A 79 -1.41 -17.02 7.42
N PHE A 80 -0.89 -15.92 6.86
CA PHE A 80 -1.70 -14.86 6.26
C PHE A 80 -0.91 -14.06 5.21
N ILE A 81 -1.64 -13.34 4.35
CA ILE A 81 -1.07 -12.40 3.37
C ILE A 81 -1.55 -11.00 3.72
N SER A 82 -0.65 -10.03 3.91
CA SER A 82 -1.00 -8.60 3.94
C SER A 82 -0.77 -7.96 2.57
N LEU A 83 -1.81 -7.33 2.01
CA LEU A 83 -1.79 -6.70 0.70
C LEU A 83 -2.04 -5.20 0.80
N ARG A 84 -1.27 -4.42 0.02
CA ARG A 84 -1.41 -2.96 -0.11
C ARG A 84 -1.96 -2.47 -1.44
N SER A 85 -1.79 -3.28 -2.49
CA SER A 85 -2.06 -2.88 -3.86
C SER A 85 -3.46 -3.34 -4.26
N ASP A 86 -4.31 -2.40 -4.65
CA ASP A 86 -5.66 -2.65 -5.15
C ASP A 86 -5.62 -3.60 -6.35
N GLU A 87 -4.67 -3.40 -7.28
CA GLU A 87 -4.51 -4.25 -8.46
C GLU A 87 -4.17 -5.70 -8.08
N LEU A 88 -3.18 -5.89 -7.20
CA LEU A 88 -2.78 -7.22 -6.76
C LEU A 88 -3.87 -7.89 -5.92
N ALA A 89 -4.52 -7.14 -5.03
CA ALA A 89 -5.63 -7.65 -4.23
C ALA A 89 -6.79 -8.12 -5.11
N ASN A 90 -7.23 -7.28 -6.05
CA ASN A 90 -8.27 -7.64 -7.01
C ASN A 90 -7.89 -8.87 -7.85
N PHE A 91 -6.61 -9.04 -8.17
CA PHE A 91 -6.12 -10.22 -8.88
C PHE A 91 -6.15 -11.48 -8.00
N LEU A 92 -5.53 -11.44 -6.82
CA LEU A 92 -5.40 -12.59 -5.92
C LEU A 92 -6.74 -13.05 -5.35
N LEU A 93 -7.68 -12.13 -5.13
CA LEU A 93 -9.03 -12.45 -4.65
C LEU A 93 -9.79 -13.39 -5.61
N LYS A 94 -9.52 -13.32 -6.92
CA LYS A 94 -10.09 -14.26 -7.90
C LYS A 94 -9.60 -15.69 -7.69
N PHE A 95 -8.44 -15.85 -7.08
CA PHE A 95 -7.79 -17.14 -6.80
C PHE A 95 -7.81 -17.50 -5.31
N ARG A 96 -8.62 -16.83 -4.48
CA ARG A 96 -8.65 -17.07 -3.02
C ARG A 96 -8.89 -18.53 -2.64
N TRP A 97 -9.72 -19.23 -3.43
CA TRP A 97 -10.04 -20.64 -3.23
C TRP A 97 -8.84 -21.57 -3.49
N VAL A 98 -7.95 -21.17 -4.38
CA VAL A 98 -6.74 -21.94 -4.72
C VAL A 98 -5.62 -21.68 -3.70
N LEU A 99 -5.57 -20.47 -3.15
CA LEU A 99 -4.57 -20.10 -2.16
C LEU A 99 -4.89 -20.70 -0.79
N GLU A 100 -6.15 -20.70 -0.35
CA GLU A 100 -6.57 -21.16 1.00
C GLU A 100 -5.86 -20.40 2.14
N ILE A 101 -5.31 -19.21 1.87
CA ILE A 101 -4.60 -18.39 2.85
C ILE A 101 -5.47 -17.17 3.21
N PRO A 102 -5.62 -16.83 4.50
CA PRO A 102 -6.24 -15.57 4.93
C PRO A 102 -5.57 -14.35 4.28
N ILE A 103 -6.35 -13.47 3.68
CA ILE A 103 -5.86 -12.22 3.06
C ILE A 103 -6.36 -11.03 3.89
N ILE A 104 -5.41 -10.25 4.40
CA ILE A 104 -5.63 -8.96 5.06
C ILE A 104 -5.31 -7.87 4.03
N TYR A 105 -6.29 -7.01 3.76
CA TYR A 105 -6.12 -5.92 2.81
C TYR A 105 -6.04 -4.58 3.54
N GLU A 106 -4.92 -3.87 3.36
CA GLU A 106 -4.74 -2.52 3.87
C GLU A 106 -5.15 -1.51 2.81
N ILE A 107 -6.27 -0.81 3.03
CA ILE A 107 -6.71 0.28 2.17
C ILE A 107 -5.96 1.55 2.56
N HIS A 108 -5.04 2.03 1.71
CA HIS A 108 -4.27 3.26 1.96
C HIS A 108 -4.87 4.49 1.30
N GLN A 109 -5.76 4.33 0.32
CA GLN A 109 -6.47 5.40 -0.34
C GLN A 109 -7.92 4.96 -0.54
N LEU A 110 -8.87 5.68 0.04
CA LEU A 110 -10.29 5.53 -0.25
C LEU A 110 -10.61 6.53 -1.36
N PRO A 111 -10.63 6.14 -2.65
CA PRO A 111 -10.66 7.13 -3.74
C PRO A 111 -12.00 7.86 -3.86
N ARG A 112 -13.02 7.50 -3.06
CA ARG A 112 -14.41 7.95 -3.24
C ARG A 112 -15.26 8.09 -1.96
N LEU A 113 -14.69 8.02 -0.75
CA LEU A 113 -15.50 8.22 0.47
C LEU A 113 -15.77 9.68 0.81
N TYR A 114 -15.09 10.59 0.10
CA TYR A 114 -15.52 11.97 -0.06
C TYR A 114 -16.02 12.08 -1.50
N GLY A 115 -17.31 12.37 -1.68
CA GLY A 115 -17.91 12.55 -3.00
C GLY A 115 -17.21 13.65 -3.81
N PRO A 116 -17.57 13.84 -5.09
CA PRO A 116 -17.13 15.02 -5.82
C PRO A 116 -17.45 16.25 -4.96
N GLU A 117 -16.48 17.13 -4.80
CA GLU A 117 -16.62 18.37 -4.03
C GLU A 117 -17.98 19.03 -4.35
N GLY A 118 -18.82 19.21 -3.32
CA GLY A 118 -20.00 20.07 -3.44
C GLY A 118 -21.36 19.55 -3.00
N LYS A 119 -21.50 18.37 -2.37
CA LYS A 119 -22.75 18.04 -1.65
C LYS A 119 -22.48 17.58 -0.23
N SER A 120 -22.65 18.53 0.67
CA SER A 120 -22.73 18.38 2.11
C SER A 120 -23.52 17.13 2.50
N PHE A 121 -22.99 16.35 3.44
CA PHE A 121 -23.72 15.28 4.12
C PHE A 121 -25.10 15.81 4.59
N PRO A 122 -26.22 15.22 4.16
CA PRO A 122 -27.52 15.57 4.73
C PRO A 122 -27.62 14.86 6.07
N GLY A 123 -27.33 15.56 7.17
CA GLY A 123 -27.49 14.92 8.48
C GLY A 123 -26.83 15.57 9.69
N ARG A 124 -26.22 16.75 9.59
CA ARG A 124 -25.91 17.53 10.80
C ARG A 124 -26.44 18.95 10.66
N PRO A 125 -27.38 19.39 11.51
CA PRO A 125 -27.69 20.80 11.62
C PRO A 125 -26.43 21.51 12.11
N GLY A 126 -25.97 22.49 11.33
CA GLY A 126 -24.78 23.27 11.64
C GLY A 126 -24.96 23.98 12.98
N ARG A 127 -24.11 23.66 13.95
CA ARG A 127 -23.82 24.60 15.03
C ARG A 127 -22.91 25.67 14.46
N GLY A 128 -23.42 26.90 14.41
CA GLY A 128 -22.62 28.09 14.20
C GLY A 128 -21.46 28.17 15.19
N ALA A 129 -20.31 28.57 14.67
CA ALA A 129 -19.21 29.19 15.39
C ALA A 129 -18.43 29.97 14.32
N SER A 130 -18.94 31.16 14.00
CA SER A 130 -18.35 32.44 14.41
C SER A 130 -17.29 32.91 13.41
N GLU A 131 -17.74 33.78 12.52
CA GLU A 131 -16.91 34.79 11.87
C GLU A 131 -16.03 35.48 12.92
N ILE A 132 -14.73 35.24 12.85
CA ILE A 132 -13.75 36.17 13.43
C ILE A 132 -13.54 37.25 12.36
N VAL A 133 -14.31 38.33 12.49
CA VAL A 133 -14.08 39.57 11.73
C VAL A 133 -12.78 40.19 12.22
N PRO A 134 -11.78 40.45 11.36
CA PRO A 134 -10.62 41.24 11.75
C PRO A 134 -11.05 42.71 11.90
N GLN A 135 -10.90 43.26 13.12
CA GLN A 135 -11.06 44.69 13.37
C GLN A 135 -10.01 45.47 12.58
N LYS A 136 -10.50 46.36 11.72
CA LYS A 136 -9.72 47.34 10.95
C LYS A 136 -9.16 48.38 11.93
N GLN A 137 -7.84 48.42 12.09
CA GLN A 137 -7.15 49.53 12.78
C GLN A 137 -7.45 50.84 12.06
N ALA A 138 -7.86 51.85 12.81
CA ALA A 138 -7.99 53.22 12.33
C ALA A 138 -6.59 53.82 12.07
N PRO A 139 -6.43 54.70 11.08
CA PRO A 139 -5.19 55.45 10.91
C PRO A 139 -5.06 56.49 12.04
N ALA A 140 -3.87 56.53 12.64
CA ALA A 140 -3.37 57.70 13.35
C ALA A 140 -2.94 58.75 12.32
N ASP A 141 -3.25 60.03 12.62
CA ASP A 141 -2.72 61.31 12.12
C ASP A 141 -3.88 62.33 12.32
N ASN A 142 -3.82 63.44 13.07
CA ASN A 142 -2.79 64.29 13.64
C ASN A 142 -3.27 64.85 14.99
#